data_AF-A0A9P7GXT7-F1
#
_entry.id   AF-A0A9P7GXT7-F1
#
_cell.length_a   1.000
_cell.length_b   1.000
_cell.length_c   1.000
_cell.angle_alpha   90.00
_cell.angle_beta   90.00
_cell.angle_gamma   90.00
#
_symmetry.space_group_name_H-M   'P 1'
#
loop_
_entity.id
_entity.type
_entity.pdbx_description
1 polymer ?
#
loop_
_entity_poly.entity_id
_entity_poly.type
_entity_poly.pdbx_seq_one_letter_code
_entity_poly.pdbx_strand_id
1 'polypeptide(L)'
;MDPKGGPVANVTSTVVYNLQYQHDWVSVKVHQTASRRPLIRGLPPRRLYIHPDDQIAALEREKATGEPLDQTPESEWVLAVHPEEKWSIRGFSEIFDSIEHEGPREKRLVLATVHKDSTVVYYLMHEGMVKPRQN
;
A
#
# COMPACT_ATOMS: atom_id res chain seq x y z
N MET A 1 4.25 -11.03 -31.84
CA MET A 1 5.00 -11.74 -30.78
C MET A 1 5.57 -10.68 -29.87
N ASP A 2 4.88 -10.35 -28.77
CA ASP A 2 5.33 -9.33 -27.81
C ASP A 2 6.23 -9.97 -26.75
N PRO A 3 7.52 -9.57 -26.64
CA PRO A 3 8.47 -10.27 -25.77
C PRO A 3 8.53 -9.71 -24.33
N LYS A 4 7.54 -8.94 -23.84
CA LYS A 4 7.70 -8.13 -22.60
C LYS A 4 6.51 -7.99 -21.64
N GLY A 5 5.48 -8.84 -21.65
CA GLY A 5 4.33 -8.64 -20.73
C GLY A 5 3.65 -9.92 -20.26
N GLY A 6 4.17 -10.56 -19.21
CA GLY A 6 3.40 -11.59 -18.50
C GLY A 6 2.21 -10.97 -17.74
N PRO A 7 1.22 -11.76 -17.30
CA PRO A 7 0.04 -11.26 -16.59
C PRO A 7 0.36 -10.32 -15.43
N VAL A 8 1.38 -10.64 -14.63
CA VAL A 8 1.87 -9.82 -13.51
C VAL A 8 2.40 -8.46 -13.98
N ALA A 9 3.15 -8.42 -15.08
CA ALA A 9 3.67 -7.17 -15.62
C ALA A 9 2.56 -6.25 -16.14
N ASN A 10 1.50 -6.83 -16.72
CA ASN A 10 0.33 -6.08 -17.19
C ASN A 10 -0.43 -5.47 -16.01
N VAL A 11 -0.76 -6.27 -15.00
CA VAL A 11 -1.44 -5.80 -13.77
C VAL A 11 -0.61 -4.71 -13.07
N THR A 12 0.71 -4.91 -12.97
CA THR A 12 1.63 -3.90 -12.41
C THR A 12 1.60 -2.59 -13.20
N SER A 13 1.65 -2.66 -14.54
CA SER A 13 1.65 -1.48 -15.40
C SER A 13 0.31 -0.72 -15.32
N THR A 14 -0.81 -1.43 -15.26
CA THR A 14 -2.13 -0.83 -15.05
C THR A 14 -2.20 -0.07 -13.73
N VAL A 15 -1.71 -0.65 -12.63
CA VAL A 15 -1.68 0.03 -11.33
C VAL A 15 -0.75 1.24 -11.36
N VAL A 16 0.46 1.13 -11.94
CA VAL A 16 1.37 2.29 -12.06
C VAL A 16 0.70 3.44 -12.81
N TYR A 17 0.04 3.17 -13.93
CA TYR A 17 -0.68 4.17 -14.69
C TYR A 17 -1.83 4.79 -13.87
N ASN A 18 -2.61 3.96 -13.19
CA ASN A 18 -3.73 4.42 -12.37
C ASN A 18 -3.26 5.32 -11.21
N LEU A 19 -2.20 4.91 -10.50
CA LEU A 19 -1.60 5.70 -9.42
C LEU A 19 -1.11 7.07 -9.92
N GLN A 20 -0.38 7.12 -11.03
CA GLN A 20 0.20 8.36 -11.56
C GLN A 20 -0.85 9.32 -12.12
N TYR A 21 -1.79 8.82 -12.92
CA TYR A 21 -2.66 9.67 -13.74
C TYR A 21 -4.10 9.80 -13.24
N GLN A 22 -4.52 8.97 -12.29
CA GLN A 22 -5.88 9.06 -11.70
C GLN A 22 -5.86 9.37 -10.21
N HIS A 23 -4.76 9.08 -9.51
CA HIS A 23 -4.63 9.34 -8.07
C HIS A 23 -3.51 10.33 -7.74
N ASP A 24 -2.86 10.92 -8.74
CA ASP A 24 -1.81 11.95 -8.59
C ASP A 24 -0.63 11.53 -7.70
N TRP A 25 -0.28 10.24 -7.69
CA TRP A 25 0.90 9.77 -6.97
C TRP A 25 2.16 10.22 -7.70
N VAL A 26 3.15 10.67 -6.91
CA VAL A 26 4.46 11.07 -7.41
C VAL A 26 5.53 10.06 -7.03
N SER A 27 6.71 10.14 -7.67
CA SER A 27 7.85 9.25 -7.40
C SER A 27 7.53 7.75 -7.53
N VAL A 28 6.53 7.40 -8.35
CA VAL A 28 6.08 6.02 -8.58
C VAL A 28 7.16 5.23 -9.35
N LYS A 29 7.69 4.18 -8.72
CA LYS A 29 8.73 3.29 -9.27
C LYS A 29 8.41 1.83 -9.00
N VAL A 30 8.78 0.95 -9.94
CA VAL A 30 8.66 -0.51 -9.76
C VAL A 30 9.98 -1.07 -9.23
N HIS A 31 9.91 -1.79 -8.13
CA HIS A 31 11.00 -2.48 -7.47
C HIS A 31 10.86 -3.98 -7.68
N GLN A 32 11.94 -4.62 -8.12
CA GLN A 32 12.01 -6.09 -8.14
C GLN A 32 12.35 -6.58 -6.74
N THR A 33 11.67 -7.63 -6.30
CA THR A 33 11.82 -8.21 -4.97
C THR A 33 12.39 -9.62 -5.05
N ALA A 34 12.92 -10.12 -3.94
CA ALA A 34 13.37 -11.50 -3.81
C ALA A 34 12.24 -12.53 -4.07
N SER A 35 10.99 -12.16 -3.77
CA SER A 35 9.80 -12.99 -4.00
C SER A 35 9.36 -13.06 -5.48
N ARG A 36 10.12 -12.45 -6.41
CA ARG A 36 9.82 -12.39 -7.86
C ARG A 36 8.49 -11.72 -8.22
N ARG A 37 7.81 -11.11 -7.24
CA ARG A 37 6.60 -10.32 -7.41
C ARG A 37 6.99 -8.84 -7.32
N PRO A 38 6.94 -8.07 -8.43
CA PRO A 38 7.28 -6.66 -8.39
C PRO A 38 6.40 -5.90 -7.41
N LEU A 39 7.02 -5.00 -6.64
CA LEU A 39 6.33 -4.04 -5.79
C LEU A 39 6.45 -2.65 -6.41
N ILE A 40 5.43 -1.84 -6.22
CA ILE A 40 5.44 -0.44 -6.64
C ILE A 40 5.70 0.39 -5.38
N ARG A 41 6.57 1.39 -5.46
CA ARG A 41 6.78 2.39 -4.41
C ARG A 41 6.42 3.76 -4.94
N GLY A 42 5.68 4.55 -4.18
CA GLY A 42 5.31 5.90 -4.59
C GLY A 42 4.78 6.73 -3.43
N LEU A 43 4.63 8.04 -3.65
CA LEU A 43 4.14 9.00 -2.67
C LEU A 43 2.72 9.44 -3.06
N PRO A 44 1.69 9.14 -2.24
CA PRO A 44 0.33 9.61 -2.47
C PRO A 44 0.21 11.13 -2.25
N PRO A 45 -0.81 11.79 -2.83
CA PRO A 45 -1.02 13.23 -2.64
C PRO A 45 -1.45 13.61 -1.22
N ARG A 46 -1.94 12.63 -0.44
CA ARG A 46 -2.38 12.78 0.95
C ARG A 46 -2.01 11.53 1.73
N ARG A 47 -1.82 11.66 3.04
CA ARG A 47 -1.60 10.51 3.93
C ARG A 47 -2.78 9.54 3.85
N LEU A 48 -2.52 8.28 3.52
CA LEU A 48 -3.59 7.28 3.28
C LEU A 48 -4.20 6.74 4.57
N TYR A 49 -3.40 6.65 5.63
CA TYR A 49 -3.82 6.06 6.90
C TYR A 49 -3.09 6.68 8.07
N ILE A 50 -3.85 6.89 9.13
CA ILE A 50 -3.35 7.26 10.45
C ILE A 50 -3.94 6.22 11.40
N HIS A 51 -3.10 5.61 12.22
CA HIS A 51 -3.58 4.64 13.19
C HIS A 51 -4.53 5.34 14.18
N PRO A 52 -5.66 4.73 14.58
CA PRO A 52 -6.61 5.36 15.48
C PRO A 52 -6.00 5.88 16.78
N ASP A 53 -5.02 5.15 17.35
CA ASP A 53 -4.32 5.61 18.56
C ASP A 53 -3.46 6.85 18.32
N ASP A 54 -2.86 6.97 17.13
CA ASP A 54 -2.09 8.16 16.76
C ASP A 54 -3.03 9.36 16.53
N GLN A 55 -4.24 9.11 16.01
CA GLN A 55 -5.26 10.14 15.87
C GLN A 55 -5.75 10.65 17.23
N ILE A 56 -5.96 9.76 18.20
CA ILE A 56 -6.35 10.13 19.57
C ILE A 56 -5.21 10.93 20.23
N ALA A 57 -3.98 10.44 20.16
CA ALA A 57 -2.83 11.11 20.74
C ALA A 57 -2.60 12.51 20.13
N ALA A 58 -2.77 12.65 18.81
CA ALA A 58 -2.68 13.93 18.15
C ALA A 58 -3.78 14.90 18.56
N LEU A 59 -5.01 14.43 18.72
CA LEU A 59 -6.13 15.28 19.17
C LEU A 59 -5.89 15.81 20.60
N GLU A 60 -5.36 14.97 21.51
CA GLU A 60 -5.01 15.41 22.86
C GLU A 60 -3.83 16.40 22.86
N ARG A 61 -2.84 16.19 21.98
CA ARG A 61 -1.74 17.14 21.79
C ARG A 61 -2.24 18.48 21.22
N GLU A 62 -3.14 18.47 20.25
CA GLU A 62 -3.73 19.67 19.66
C GLU A 62 -4.47 20.49 20.72
N LYS A 63 -5.28 19.83 21.57
CA LYS A 63 -5.94 20.52 22.70
C LYS A 63 -4.95 21.15 23.68
N ALA A 64 -3.81 20.50 23.92
CA ALA A 64 -2.81 20.96 24.89
C ALA A 64 -1.87 22.05 24.34
N THR A 65 -1.50 21.97 23.06
CA THR A 65 -0.42 22.77 22.45
C THR A 65 -0.89 23.66 21.30
N GLY A 66 -2.07 23.40 20.74
CA GLY A 66 -2.56 24.03 19.51
C GLY A 66 -1.89 23.53 18.23
N GLU A 67 -0.96 22.57 18.31
CA GLU A 67 -0.32 21.99 17.14
C GLU A 67 -1.26 20.97 16.44
N PRO A 68 -1.53 21.11 15.13
CA PRO A 68 -2.40 20.21 14.41
C PRO A 68 -1.75 18.84 14.16
N LEU A 69 -2.58 17.82 13.87
CA LEU A 69 -2.14 16.49 13.48
C LEU A 69 -1.26 16.54 12.21
N ASP A 70 -0.10 15.87 12.25
CA ASP A 70 0.77 15.71 11.10
C ASP A 70 0.12 14.81 10.03
N GLN A 71 -0.21 15.42 8.89
CA GLN A 71 -0.81 14.75 7.73
C GLN A 71 0.17 14.64 6.56
N THR A 72 1.47 14.79 6.81
CA THR A 72 2.50 14.64 5.78
C THR A 72 2.37 13.27 5.10
N PRO A 73 2.25 13.22 3.76
CA PRO A 73 2.18 11.96 3.05
C PRO A 73 3.48 11.15 3.21
N GLU A 74 3.34 9.83 3.29
CA GLU A 74 4.45 8.88 3.41
C GLU A 74 4.55 8.05 2.13
N SER A 75 5.76 7.63 1.76
CA SER A 75 5.92 6.72 0.63
C SER A 75 5.36 5.34 0.97
N GLU A 76 4.50 4.80 0.11
CA GLU A 76 3.81 3.54 0.33
C GLU A 76 4.32 2.46 -0.62
N TRP A 77 4.31 1.22 -0.12
CA TRP A 77 4.49 0.02 -0.92
C TRP A 77 3.13 -0.46 -1.44
N VAL A 78 3.02 -0.67 -2.75
CA VAL A 78 1.81 -1.13 -3.43
C VAL A 78 2.07 -2.47 -4.10
N LEU A 79 1.24 -3.46 -3.79
CA LEU A 79 1.21 -4.77 -4.42
C LEU A 79 0.04 -4.84 -5.40
N ALA A 80 0.36 -4.90 -6.69
CA ALA A 80 -0.66 -5.03 -7.73
C ALA A 80 -1.07 -6.50 -7.90
N VAL A 81 -2.37 -6.82 -7.85
CA VAL A 81 -2.93 -8.18 -7.96
C VAL A 81 -4.16 -8.23 -8.86
N HIS A 82 -4.47 -9.42 -9.39
CA HIS A 82 -5.72 -9.73 -10.06
C HIS A 82 -6.57 -10.70 -9.20
N PRO A 83 -7.90 -10.56 -9.13
CA PRO A 83 -8.77 -11.41 -8.30
C PRO A 83 -8.69 -12.91 -8.58
N GLU A 84 -8.33 -13.30 -9.81
CA GLU A 84 -8.19 -14.71 -10.19
C GLU A 84 -6.87 -15.34 -9.73
N GLU A 85 -5.94 -14.54 -9.18
CA GLU A 85 -4.72 -15.06 -8.57
C GLU A 85 -5.02 -15.76 -7.25
N LYS A 86 -4.50 -16.97 -7.09
CA LYS A 86 -4.60 -17.70 -5.83
C LYS A 86 -3.46 -17.29 -4.90
N TRP A 87 -3.78 -16.46 -3.90
CA TRP A 87 -2.84 -16.08 -2.86
C TRP A 87 -2.92 -16.99 -1.65
N SER A 88 -1.76 -17.40 -1.15
CA SER A 88 -1.63 -18.04 0.16
C SER A 88 -1.17 -17.01 1.20
N ILE A 89 -1.45 -17.28 2.47
CA ILE A 89 -0.93 -16.48 3.59
C ILE A 89 0.61 -16.43 3.55
N ARG A 90 1.26 -17.56 3.23
CA ARG A 90 2.71 -17.64 3.03
C ARG A 90 3.17 -16.67 1.94
N GLY A 91 2.46 -16.61 0.81
CA GLY A 91 2.81 -15.69 -0.28
C GLY A 91 2.74 -14.23 0.16
N PHE A 92 1.73 -13.83 0.94
CA PHE A 92 1.70 -12.48 1.51
C PHE A 92 2.81 -12.24 2.53
N SER A 93 3.11 -13.22 3.39
CA SER A 93 4.24 -13.15 4.32
C SER A 93 5.55 -12.87 3.60
N GLU A 94 5.83 -13.59 2.51
CA GLU A 94 7.04 -13.39 1.70
C GLU A 94 7.12 -11.98 1.08
N ILE A 95 5.98 -11.35 0.79
CA ILE A 95 5.95 -9.93 0.37
C ILE A 95 6.33 -9.02 1.54
N PHE A 96 5.73 -9.21 2.72
CA PHE A 96 6.04 -8.43 3.91
C PHE A 96 7.49 -8.59 4.36
N ASP A 97 8.06 -9.79 4.25
CA ASP A 97 9.47 -10.06 4.51
C ASP A 97 10.41 -9.29 3.56
N SER A 98 9.95 -9.02 2.34
CA SER A 98 10.75 -8.34 1.31
C SER A 98 10.77 -6.80 1.42
N ILE A 99 9.95 -6.21 2.31
CA ILE A 99 9.90 -4.76 2.51
C ILE A 99 10.63 -4.34 3.78
N GLU A 100 11.41 -3.27 3.66
CA GLU A 100 12.03 -2.58 4.78
C GLU A 100 10.98 -1.76 5.55
N HIS A 101 11.11 -1.74 6.87
CA HIS A 101 10.23 -0.97 7.74
C HIS A 101 11.02 -0.41 8.92
N GLU A 102 10.98 0.91 9.08
CA GLU A 102 11.70 1.64 10.14
C GLU A 102 10.73 2.46 11.01
N GLY A 103 9.52 1.93 11.23
CA GLY A 103 8.48 2.58 12.02
C GLY A 103 8.18 1.87 13.35
N PRO A 104 7.48 2.56 14.27
CA PRO A 104 7.00 1.94 15.51
C PRO A 104 5.75 1.07 15.31
N ARG A 105 5.23 0.99 14.08
CA ARG A 105 3.97 0.30 13.74
C ARG A 105 4.26 -1.00 13.00
N GLU A 106 3.23 -1.82 12.82
CA GLU A 106 3.34 -3.01 11.98
C GLU A 106 3.55 -2.62 10.51
N LYS A 107 4.22 -3.47 9.73
CA LYS A 107 4.39 -3.20 8.30
C LYS A 107 3.02 -3.13 7.63
N ARG A 108 2.89 -2.28 6.61
CA ARG A 108 1.69 -2.23 5.79
C ARG A 108 2.03 -2.19 4.31
N LEU A 109 1.08 -2.63 3.51
CA LEU A 109 1.08 -2.47 2.06
C LEU A 109 -0.29 -2.02 1.57
N VAL A 110 -0.30 -1.35 0.43
CA VAL A 110 -1.51 -1.08 -0.34
C VAL A 110 -1.69 -2.23 -1.33
N LEU A 111 -2.76 -3.01 -1.19
CA LEU A 111 -3.14 -4.04 -2.15
C LEU A 111 -3.99 -3.39 -3.25
N ALA A 112 -3.46 -3.30 -4.46
CA ALA A 112 -4.15 -2.76 -5.62
C ALA A 112 -4.69 -3.89 -6.49
N THR A 113 -6.00 -4.12 -6.45
CA THR A 113 -6.68 -5.20 -7.16
C THR A 113 -7.26 -4.67 -8.48
N VAL A 114 -6.79 -5.21 -9.61
CA VAL A 114 -7.27 -4.87 -10.95
C VAL A 114 -8.33 -5.88 -11.38
N HIS A 115 -9.53 -5.40 -11.67
CA HIS A 115 -10.64 -6.20 -12.17
C HIS A 115 -10.71 -6.21 -13.71
N LYS A 116 -11.46 -7.16 -14.28
CA LYS A 116 -11.60 -7.32 -15.74
C LYS A 116 -12.30 -6.15 -16.44
N ASP A 117 -13.11 -5.40 -15.70
CA ASP A 117 -13.76 -4.17 -16.15
C ASP A 117 -12.85 -2.93 -16.07
N SER A 118 -11.55 -3.13 -15.79
CA SER A 118 -10.55 -2.09 -15.58
C SER A 118 -10.73 -1.26 -14.30
N THR A 119 -11.61 -1.69 -13.38
CA THR A 119 -11.68 -1.10 -12.05
C THR A 119 -10.43 -1.47 -11.24
N VAL A 120 -9.82 -0.48 -10.58
CA VAL A 120 -8.73 -0.70 -9.64
C VAL A 120 -9.22 -0.37 -8.22
N VAL A 121 -9.14 -1.35 -7.32
CA VAL A 121 -9.56 -1.20 -5.92
C VAL A 121 -8.34 -1.27 -5.02
N TYR A 122 -8.23 -0.33 -4.08
CA TYR A 122 -7.11 -0.23 -3.15
C TYR A 122 -7.53 -0.61 -1.73
N TYR A 123 -6.81 -1.54 -1.11
CA TYR A 123 -6.97 -1.92 0.29
C TYR A 123 -5.67 -1.70 1.06
N LEU A 124 -5.76 -1.29 2.32
CA LEU A 124 -4.61 -1.32 3.23
C LEU A 124 -4.55 -2.67 3.94
N MET A 125 -3.41 -3.33 3.84
CA MET A 125 -3.14 -4.61 4.48
C MET A 125 -1.98 -4.44 5.45
N HIS A 126 -2.14 -4.91 6.68
CA HIS A 126 -1.14 -4.81 7.74
C HIS A 126 -0.55 -6.19 8.07
N GLU A 127 0.74 -6.23 8.40
CA GLU A 127 1.46 -7.40 8.91
C GLU A 127 1.17 -7.58 10.39
N GLY A 128 -0.02 -8.08 10.71
CA GLY A 128 -0.40 -8.30 12.09
C GLY A 128 -1.90 -8.33 12.30
N MET A 129 -2.28 -8.75 13.51
CA MET A 129 -3.66 -8.84 13.93
C MET A 129 -3.97 -7.63 14.79
N VAL A 130 -4.61 -6.62 14.21
CA VAL A 130 -5.22 -5.54 15.00
C VAL A 130 -6.28 -6.17 15.90
N LYS A 131 -6.11 -6.12 17.23
CA LYS A 131 -7.11 -6.64 18.16
C LYS A 131 -8.45 -5.96 17.86
N PRO A 132 -9.52 -6.72 17.55
CA PRO A 132 -10.83 -6.13 17.35
C PRO A 132 -11.26 -5.45 18.65
N ARG A 133 -11.55 -4.16 18.59
CA ARG A 133 -12.14 -3.46 19.74
C ARG A 133 -13.55 -4.00 19.91
N GLN A 134 -13.79 -4.63 21.05
CA GLN A 134 -15.17 -4.77 21.55
C GLN A 134 -15.59 -3.37 21.98
N ASN A 135 -16.60 -2.83 21.29
CA ASN A 135 -17.35 -1.66 21.73
C ASN A 135 -18.26 -2.05 22.90
#